data_AF-A0A976IHZ5-F1
#
_entry.id   AF-A0A976IHZ5-F1
#
_cell.length_a   1.000
_cell.length_b   1.000
_cell.length_c   1.000
_cell.angle_alpha   90.00
_cell.angle_beta   90.00
_cell.angle_gamma   90.00
#
_symmetry.space_group_name_H-M   'P 1'
#
loop_
_entity.id
_entity.type
_entity.pdbx_description
1 polymer ?
#
loop_
_entity_poly.entity_id
_entity_poly.type
_entity_poly.pdbx_seq_one_letter_code
_entity_poly.pdbx_strand_id
1 'polypeptide(L)'
;MASLHIGFYDPTRRVDNKNVAFWYEAKNLCFHVLFKSKYEALKFETDLRTGPQTLGSPLTNLDVEARVSPATTVSITLERIFLDYYRDDLKSPQDTASSVSLSSIASFLDATTDEFRFQRIEHEKLFLPYGKAESFHLVSRKKSRDHKREFAKYDRDPNNRLALSRDMSGWYDGVSVDVPIVNMLPGMVEKNPSIGSRRKVEVFVKVVDVRCADRVFNRLKDGSTSTTDPLMMKTFVHVENPDAFCLCLKRKYHDNEERARDFFDMTSAVD
;
A
#
# COMPACT_ATOMS: atom_id res chain seq x y z
N MET A 1 -1.52 2.22 11.09
CA MET A 1 -0.73 3.36 11.64
C MET A 1 -0.08 3.01 12.97
N ALA A 2 -0.80 2.66 14.05
CA ALA A 2 -0.19 2.38 15.37
C ALA A 2 0.96 1.34 15.37
N SER A 3 0.85 0.26 14.60
CA SER A 3 1.91 -0.75 14.46
C SER A 3 3.21 -0.21 13.83
N LEU A 4 3.11 0.77 12.92
CA LEU A 4 4.22 1.43 12.23
C LEU A 4 5.03 2.33 13.17
N HIS A 5 4.38 2.88 14.20
CA HIS A 5 5.01 3.75 15.21
C HIS A 5 5.31 3.01 16.52
N ILE A 6 5.33 1.67 16.50
CA ILE A 6 5.66 0.85 17.68
C ILE A 6 4.68 1.16 18.84
N GLY A 7 3.38 1.16 18.54
CA GLY A 7 2.32 1.31 19.54
C GLY A 7 2.11 0.05 20.39
N PHE A 8 1.74 0.23 21.64
CA PHE A 8 1.44 -0.81 22.63
C PHE A 8 0.01 -0.66 23.16
N TYR A 9 -0.56 -1.78 23.59
CA TYR A 9 -1.83 -1.76 24.31
C TYR A 9 -1.66 -1.08 25.67
N ASP A 10 -2.71 -0.38 26.09
CA ASP A 10 -2.81 0.10 27.46
C ASP A 10 -3.37 -1.02 28.36
N PRO A 11 -2.60 -1.54 29.34
CA PRO A 11 -3.07 -2.62 30.19
C PRO A 11 -4.20 -2.20 31.14
N THR A 12 -4.44 -0.90 31.32
CA THR A 12 -5.57 -0.39 32.09
C THR A 12 -6.88 -0.42 31.29
N ARG A 13 -6.82 -0.52 29.96
CA ARG A 13 -7.98 -0.68 29.07
C ARG A 13 -8.08 -2.10 28.55
N ARG A 14 -8.82 -2.92 29.30
CA ARG A 14 -9.14 -4.30 28.94
C ARG A 14 -10.65 -4.50 28.92
N VAL A 15 -11.15 -5.23 27.92
CA VAL A 15 -12.55 -5.66 27.81
C VAL A 15 -12.53 -7.19 27.80
N ASP A 16 -13.33 -7.82 28.66
CA ASP A 16 -13.38 -9.28 28.80
C ASP A 16 -11.99 -9.95 28.93
N ASN A 17 -11.11 -9.31 29.71
CA ASN A 17 -9.72 -9.75 29.92
C ASN A 17 -8.85 -9.77 28.65
N LYS A 18 -9.26 -9.10 27.57
CA LYS A 18 -8.46 -8.88 26.35
C LYS A 18 -7.97 -7.44 26.27
N ASN A 19 -6.77 -7.25 25.73
CA ASN A 19 -6.20 -5.93 25.49
C ASN A 19 -6.93 -5.27 24.31
N VAL A 20 -7.42 -4.03 24.49
CA VAL A 20 -8.21 -3.32 23.47
C VAL A 20 -7.59 -1.95 23.22
N ALA A 21 -7.09 -1.74 21.99
CA ALA A 21 -6.56 -0.45 21.57
C ALA A 21 -7.57 0.38 20.76
N PHE A 22 -8.58 -0.25 20.15
CA PHE A 22 -9.57 0.38 19.29
C PHE A 22 -10.96 -0.13 19.65
N TRP A 23 -11.95 0.76 19.71
CA TRP A 23 -13.34 0.43 20.01
C TRP A 23 -14.30 1.46 19.39
N TYR A 24 -15.58 1.12 19.31
CA TYR A 24 -16.60 2.03 18.82
C TYR A 24 -17.40 2.65 19.99
N GLU A 25 -17.54 3.97 19.98
CA GLU A 25 -18.52 4.70 20.78
C GLU A 25 -19.55 5.31 19.84
N ALA A 26 -20.73 4.70 19.79
CA ALA A 26 -21.77 4.99 18.80
C ALA A 26 -21.21 4.90 17.36
N LYS A 27 -21.04 6.04 16.68
CA LYS A 27 -20.51 6.12 15.31
C LYS A 27 -19.03 6.48 15.25
N ASN A 28 -18.39 6.72 16.38
CA ASN A 28 -17.00 7.17 16.45
C ASN A 28 -16.09 5.97 16.72
N LEU A 29 -15.07 5.79 15.87
CA LEU A 29 -13.97 4.87 16.16
C LEU A 29 -13.00 5.57 17.12
N CYS A 30 -12.96 5.10 18.35
CA CYS A 30 -12.07 5.58 19.39
C CYS A 30 -10.83 4.69 19.49
N PHE A 31 -9.72 5.27 19.93
CA PHE A 31 -8.48 4.53 20.14
C PHE A 31 -7.71 5.03 21.37
N HIS A 32 -6.92 4.14 21.95
CA HIS A 32 -5.97 4.46 23.02
C HIS A 32 -4.74 3.58 22.85
N VAL A 33 -3.59 4.23 22.65
CA VAL A 33 -2.33 3.54 22.31
C VAL A 33 -1.20 4.15 23.11
N LEU A 34 -0.41 3.28 23.77
CA LEU A 34 0.80 3.68 24.47
C LEU A 34 2.01 3.65 23.53
N PHE A 35 2.99 4.52 23.78
CA PHE A 35 4.24 4.58 23.03
C PHE A 35 5.41 4.61 24.02
N LYS A 36 6.56 4.03 23.63
CA LYS A 36 7.76 4.03 24.47
C LYS A 36 8.34 5.42 24.62
N SER A 37 8.26 6.25 23.58
CA SER A 37 8.80 7.61 23.58
C SER A 37 7.76 8.65 23.20
N LYS A 38 7.94 9.87 23.74
CA LYS A 38 7.17 11.05 23.32
C LYS A 38 7.32 11.31 21.82
N TYR A 39 8.48 11.04 21.26
CA TYR A 39 8.75 11.24 19.83
C TYR A 39 7.87 10.36 18.95
N GLU A 40 7.75 9.06 19.24
CA GLU A 40 6.87 8.14 18.51
C GLU A 40 5.39 8.56 18.61
N ALA A 41 4.94 8.95 19.80
CA ALA A 41 3.58 9.42 20.03
C ALA A 41 3.25 10.68 19.21
N LEU A 42 4.15 11.67 19.18
CA LEU A 42 3.98 12.89 18.41
C LEU A 42 4.02 12.65 16.90
N LYS A 43 4.85 11.70 16.44
CA LYS A 43 4.88 11.31 15.02
C LYS A 43 3.56 10.67 14.61
N PHE A 44 3.03 9.78 15.45
CA PHE A 44 1.72 9.18 15.23
C PHE A 44 0.58 10.21 15.25
N GLU A 45 0.58 11.15 16.21
CA GLU A 45 -0.38 12.27 16.24
C GLU A 45 -0.29 13.14 14.98
N THR A 46 0.93 13.42 14.52
CA THR A 46 1.16 14.18 13.28
C THR A 46 0.53 13.47 12.10
N ASP A 47 0.79 12.17 11.93
CA ASP A 47 0.23 11.36 10.83
C ASP A 47 -1.31 11.26 10.92
N LEU A 48 -1.88 11.25 12.12
CA LEU A 48 -3.33 11.31 12.34
C LEU A 48 -3.93 12.66 11.93
N ARG A 49 -3.25 13.78 12.20
CA ARG A 49 -3.73 15.14 11.87
C ARG A 49 -3.53 15.50 10.41
N THR A 50 -2.44 15.06 9.80
CA THR A 50 -2.17 15.29 8.37
C THR A 50 -2.94 14.31 7.51
N GLY A 51 -3.28 13.12 8.03
CA GLY A 51 -4.02 12.07 7.35
C GLY A 51 -5.26 12.55 6.60
N PRO A 52 -6.19 13.30 7.24
CA PRO A 52 -7.37 13.83 6.57
C PRO A 52 -7.11 14.71 5.35
N GLN A 53 -6.00 15.45 5.37
CA GLN A 53 -5.58 16.36 4.29
C GLN A 53 -4.62 15.70 3.30
N THR A 54 -4.20 14.46 3.57
CA THR A 54 -3.25 13.73 2.75
C THR A 54 -4.02 12.83 1.79
N LEU A 55 -3.98 13.16 0.50
CA LEU A 55 -4.47 12.29 -0.55
C LEU A 55 -3.75 10.95 -0.47
N GLY A 56 -4.47 9.82 -0.54
CA GLY A 56 -3.88 8.49 -0.31
C GLY A 56 -4.05 7.93 1.10
N SER A 57 -4.59 8.72 2.03
CA SER A 57 -4.73 8.31 3.42
C SER A 57 -6.03 7.52 3.66
N PRO A 58 -6.01 6.46 4.50
CA PRO A 58 -7.25 5.84 4.97
C PRO A 58 -8.06 6.79 5.87
N LEU A 59 -7.50 7.96 6.23
CA LEU A 59 -8.16 8.99 6.99
C LEU A 59 -8.66 10.16 6.14
N THR A 60 -8.48 10.13 4.81
CA THR A 60 -8.89 11.23 3.93
C THR A 60 -10.38 11.54 4.16
N ASN A 61 -10.70 12.83 4.32
CA ASN A 61 -12.05 13.33 4.62
C ASN A 61 -12.68 12.85 5.94
N LEU A 62 -11.90 12.32 6.89
CA LEU A 62 -12.38 12.02 8.23
C LEU A 62 -12.04 13.15 9.21
N ASP A 63 -12.98 13.44 10.12
CA ASP A 63 -12.70 14.28 11.28
C ASP A 63 -11.94 13.48 12.33
N VAL A 64 -10.68 13.87 12.56
CA VAL A 64 -9.79 13.19 13.50
C VAL A 64 -9.40 14.13 14.63
N GLU A 65 -9.86 13.84 15.85
CA GLU A 65 -9.36 14.45 17.07
C GLU A 65 -8.38 13.50 17.77
N ALA A 66 -7.18 13.99 18.07
CA ALA A 66 -6.17 13.23 18.81
C ALA A 66 -5.47 14.14 19.84
N ARG A 67 -5.17 13.57 21.00
CA ARG A 67 -4.44 14.21 22.09
C ARG A 67 -3.36 13.25 22.60
N VAL A 68 -2.18 13.80 22.89
CA VAL A 68 -1.06 13.05 23.48
C VAL A 68 -0.86 13.53 24.91
N SER A 69 -0.89 12.60 25.86
CA SER A 69 -0.63 12.86 27.29
C SER A 69 0.48 11.94 27.81
N PRO A 70 1.26 12.38 28.81
CA PRO A 70 2.19 11.49 29.52
C PRO A 70 1.42 10.37 30.23
N ALA A 71 1.83 9.13 30.00
CA ALA A 71 1.30 7.98 30.74
C ALA A 71 2.16 7.73 31.99
N THR A 72 1.51 7.34 33.09
CA THR A 72 2.21 6.90 34.31
C THR A 72 2.99 5.62 34.03
N THR A 73 4.15 5.45 34.67
CA THR A 73 5.05 4.33 34.44
C THR A 73 4.33 3.01 34.72
N VAL A 74 4.03 2.26 33.65
CA VAL A 74 3.38 0.97 33.75
C VAL A 74 4.44 -0.07 34.14
N SER A 75 4.31 -0.71 35.30
CA SER A 75 5.24 -1.76 35.78
C SER A 75 4.97 -3.14 35.16
N ILE A 76 4.22 -3.19 34.06
CA ILE A 76 3.73 -4.40 33.42
C ILE A 76 4.38 -4.51 32.05
N THR A 77 4.69 -5.74 31.62
CA THR A 77 5.14 -6.02 30.25
C THR A 77 4.09 -5.54 29.25
N LEU A 78 4.46 -4.54 28.45
CA LEU A 78 3.60 -3.99 27.41
C LEU A 78 3.53 -4.93 26.21
N GLU A 79 2.32 -5.23 25.76
CA GLU A 79 2.09 -5.99 24.55
C GLU A 79 2.00 -5.05 23.34
N ARG A 80 2.71 -5.39 22.26
CA ARG A 80 2.77 -4.55 21.05
C ARG A 80 1.53 -4.78 20.19
N ILE A 81 0.99 -3.71 19.63
CA ILE A 81 -0.13 -3.77 18.68
C ILE A 81 0.41 -4.20 17.31
N PHE A 82 -0.08 -5.35 16.83
CA PHE A 82 0.15 -5.84 15.47
C PHE A 82 -1.15 -5.80 14.66
N LEU A 83 -1.01 -5.60 13.35
CA LEU A 83 -2.15 -5.49 12.42
C LEU A 83 -2.98 -6.77 12.38
N ASP A 84 -2.37 -7.93 12.62
CA ASP A 84 -3.00 -9.23 12.44
C ASP A 84 -4.04 -9.58 13.50
N TYR A 85 -3.98 -8.95 14.68
CA TYR A 85 -4.95 -9.17 15.77
C TYR A 85 -6.34 -8.60 15.47
N TYR A 86 -6.47 -7.70 14.50
CA TYR A 86 -7.75 -7.10 14.09
C TYR A 86 -8.34 -7.78 12.84
N ARG A 87 -7.77 -8.91 12.41
CA ARG A 87 -8.17 -9.58 11.17
C ARG A 87 -9.40 -10.50 11.33
N ASP A 88 -9.71 -10.95 12.56
CA ASP A 88 -10.75 -11.97 12.81
C ASP A 88 -12.18 -11.41 12.97
N ASP A 89 -12.37 -10.10 13.19
CA ASP A 89 -13.69 -9.51 13.45
C ASP A 89 -14.36 -8.87 12.21
N LEU A 90 -13.77 -9.00 11.01
CA LEU A 90 -14.41 -8.59 9.76
C LEU A 90 -15.44 -9.62 9.26
N LYS A 91 -16.36 -10.07 10.13
CA LYS A 91 -17.72 -10.36 9.67
C LYS A 91 -18.46 -9.04 9.62
N SER A 92 -18.25 -8.31 8.52
CA SER A 92 -19.03 -7.12 8.19
C SER A 92 -20.53 -7.44 8.36
N PRO A 93 -21.32 -6.56 9.00
CA PRO A 93 -22.77 -6.60 8.87
C PRO A 93 -23.08 -6.58 7.37
N GLN A 94 -23.80 -7.60 6.92
CA GLN A 94 -24.50 -7.52 5.65
C GLN A 94 -25.54 -6.43 5.83
N ASP A 95 -25.42 -5.31 5.12
CA ASP A 95 -26.56 -4.78 4.41
C ASP A 95 -26.21 -3.72 3.37
N THR A 96 -26.90 -3.87 2.24
CA THR A 96 -27.09 -2.95 1.11
C THR A 96 -26.07 -3.03 -0.03
N ALA A 97 -26.56 -3.70 -1.07
CA ALA A 97 -25.98 -3.97 -2.37
C ALA A 97 -25.26 -2.78 -3.05
N SER A 98 -23.98 -3.01 -3.35
CA SER A 98 -23.53 -3.02 -4.75
C SER A 98 -22.40 -4.02 -4.87
N SER A 99 -22.74 -5.15 -5.50
CA SER A 99 -21.88 -6.31 -5.73
C SER A 99 -20.79 -5.99 -6.77
N VAL A 100 -19.83 -5.14 -6.41
CA VAL A 100 -18.55 -5.14 -7.11
C VAL A 100 -17.76 -6.33 -6.56
N SER A 101 -17.74 -7.39 -7.36
CA SER A 101 -17.09 -8.65 -7.04
C SER A 101 -15.63 -8.42 -6.58
N LEU A 102 -15.38 -8.53 -5.28
CA LEU A 102 -14.04 -8.67 -4.67
C LEU A 102 -13.41 -10.04 -4.99
N SER A 103 -13.48 -10.47 -6.26
CA SER A 103 -13.00 -11.79 -6.72
C SER A 103 -11.69 -11.72 -7.51
N SER A 104 -10.85 -10.72 -7.26
CA SER A 104 -9.41 -10.88 -7.40
C SER A 104 -8.88 -11.35 -6.05
N ILE A 105 -8.97 -12.66 -5.80
CA ILE A 105 -8.29 -13.31 -4.67
C ILE A 105 -6.83 -12.86 -4.75
N ALA A 106 -6.42 -11.94 -3.88
CA ALA A 106 -5.03 -11.57 -3.72
C ALA A 106 -4.29 -12.85 -3.33
N SER A 107 -3.51 -13.43 -4.26
CA SER A 107 -2.66 -14.55 -3.92
C SER A 107 -1.52 -13.99 -3.09
N PHE A 108 -1.57 -14.24 -1.78
CA PHE A 108 -0.50 -13.84 -0.88
C PHE A 108 0.78 -14.59 -1.24
N LEU A 109 1.87 -13.85 -1.39
CA LEU A 109 3.17 -14.37 -1.71
C LEU A 109 3.97 -14.61 -0.43
N ASP A 110 4.64 -15.76 -0.38
CA ASP A 110 5.69 -16.03 0.60
C ASP A 110 7.01 -15.38 0.16
N ALA A 111 7.88 -15.08 1.12
CA ALA A 111 9.19 -14.46 0.89
C ALA A 111 10.11 -15.33 0.01
N THR A 112 9.85 -16.62 -0.05
CA THR A 112 10.59 -17.60 -0.86
C THR A 112 10.20 -17.58 -2.35
N THR A 113 9.07 -16.98 -2.72
CA THR A 113 8.57 -16.96 -4.10
C THR A 113 9.42 -16.09 -5.01
N ASP A 114 9.63 -16.55 -6.26
CA ASP A 114 10.38 -15.79 -7.26
C ASP A 114 9.79 -14.40 -7.50
N GLU A 115 8.47 -14.29 -7.51
CA GLU A 115 7.78 -13.00 -7.67
C GLU A 115 8.13 -12.02 -6.54
N PHE A 116 8.14 -12.46 -5.28
CA PHE A 116 8.54 -11.61 -4.16
C PHE A 116 10.02 -11.25 -4.19
N ARG A 117 10.89 -12.20 -4.56
CA ARG A 117 12.34 -11.97 -4.57
C ARG A 117 12.79 -11.05 -5.70
N PHE A 118 12.15 -11.16 -6.86
CA PHE A 118 12.62 -10.52 -8.08
C PHE A 118 11.72 -9.38 -8.57
N GLN A 119 10.41 -9.43 -8.31
CA GLN A 119 9.42 -8.47 -8.83
C GLN A 119 8.79 -7.59 -7.73
N ARG A 120 9.47 -7.45 -6.59
CA ARG A 120 9.11 -6.53 -5.50
C ARG A 120 9.85 -5.20 -5.65
N ILE A 121 9.13 -4.09 -5.45
CA ILE A 121 9.71 -2.74 -5.43
C ILE A 121 9.89 -2.19 -4.01
N GLU A 122 9.14 -2.70 -3.05
CA GLU A 122 9.16 -2.28 -1.66
C GLU A 122 10.25 -3.00 -0.85
N HIS A 123 10.67 -2.41 0.27
CA HIS A 123 11.65 -2.99 1.16
C HIS A 123 11.05 -4.17 1.95
N GLU A 124 11.84 -5.24 2.14
CA GLU A 124 11.42 -6.48 2.79
C GLU A 124 10.85 -6.30 4.20
N LYS A 125 11.46 -5.39 4.98
CA LYS A 125 10.99 -4.97 6.33
C LYS A 125 9.50 -4.63 6.43
N LEU A 126 8.84 -4.26 5.33
CA LEU A 126 7.40 -3.96 5.34
C LEU A 126 6.53 -5.22 5.36
N PHE A 127 7.11 -6.37 5.04
CA PHE A 127 6.45 -7.67 4.99
C PHE A 127 6.85 -8.54 6.20
N LEU A 128 7.98 -8.29 6.84
CA LEU A 128 8.43 -9.12 7.95
C LEU A 128 7.96 -8.57 9.31
N PRO A 129 7.58 -9.44 10.27
CA PRO A 129 7.42 -10.90 10.15
C PRO A 129 6.02 -11.35 9.72
N TYR A 130 5.04 -10.44 9.62
CA TYR A 130 3.62 -10.82 9.45
C TYR A 130 2.90 -10.16 8.25
N GLY A 131 3.54 -9.18 7.60
CA GLY A 131 3.01 -8.58 6.38
C GLY A 131 3.08 -9.56 5.21
N LYS A 132 2.05 -9.58 4.37
CA LYS A 132 2.04 -10.42 3.16
C LYS A 132 2.07 -9.54 1.92
N ALA A 133 2.90 -9.92 0.96
CA ALA A 133 2.85 -9.31 -0.36
C ALA A 133 1.67 -9.91 -1.14
N GLU A 134 0.99 -9.07 -1.89
CA GLU A 134 -0.04 -9.44 -2.84
C GLU A 134 0.60 -9.54 -4.22
N SER A 135 0.23 -10.58 -4.96
CA SER A 135 0.56 -10.67 -6.37
C SER A 135 -0.35 -9.74 -7.17
N PHE A 136 0.19 -8.59 -7.55
CA PHE A 136 -0.53 -7.52 -8.21
C PHE A 136 -0.42 -7.64 -9.73
N HIS A 137 -1.56 -7.71 -10.43
CA HIS A 137 -1.60 -7.73 -11.89
C HIS A 137 -1.51 -6.33 -12.48
N LEU A 138 -0.50 -6.09 -13.32
CA LEU A 138 -0.36 -4.83 -14.07
C LEU A 138 -1.52 -4.66 -15.07
N VAL A 139 -1.80 -5.71 -15.86
CA VAL A 139 -2.97 -5.77 -16.74
C VAL A 139 -4.02 -6.67 -16.10
N SER A 140 -5.17 -6.08 -15.75
CA SER A 140 -6.20 -6.78 -14.99
C SER A 140 -6.86 -7.93 -15.75
N ARG A 141 -7.34 -8.91 -15.00
CA ARG A 141 -8.08 -10.07 -15.50
C ARG A 141 -9.41 -9.70 -16.16
N LYS A 142 -10.08 -8.64 -15.68
CA LYS A 142 -11.34 -8.15 -16.25
C LYS A 142 -11.11 -7.62 -17.67
N LYS A 143 -10.10 -6.75 -17.85
CA LYS A 143 -9.70 -6.27 -19.19
C LYS A 143 -9.22 -7.42 -20.09
N SER A 144 -8.53 -8.41 -19.52
CA SER A 144 -8.11 -9.62 -20.25
C SER A 144 -9.28 -10.50 -20.70
N ARG A 145 -10.41 -10.49 -19.98
CA ARG A 145 -11.63 -11.22 -20.35
C ARG A 145 -12.50 -10.45 -21.36
N ASP A 146 -12.52 -9.13 -21.27
CA ASP A 146 -13.30 -8.28 -22.18
C ASP A 146 -12.61 -8.15 -23.55
N HIS A 147 -11.27 -8.19 -23.58
CA HIS A 147 -10.44 -8.11 -24.79
C HIS A 147 -9.61 -9.39 -24.97
N LYS A 148 -10.27 -10.56 -24.89
CA LYS A 148 -9.68 -11.91 -24.90
C LYS A 148 -8.62 -12.16 -25.98
N ARG A 149 -8.71 -11.52 -27.15
CA ARG A 149 -7.75 -11.76 -28.24
C ARG A 149 -6.39 -11.11 -28.00
N GLU A 150 -6.32 -10.00 -27.29
CA GLU A 150 -5.08 -9.21 -27.16
C GLU A 150 -4.38 -9.43 -25.81
N PHE A 151 -5.13 -9.59 -24.72
CA PHE A 151 -4.58 -9.56 -23.36
C PHE A 151 -4.68 -10.86 -22.58
N ALA A 152 -5.40 -11.88 -23.09
CA ALA A 152 -5.50 -13.17 -22.40
C ALA A 152 -4.14 -13.85 -22.17
N LYS A 153 -3.14 -13.57 -23.04
CA LYS A 153 -1.77 -14.06 -22.88
C LYS A 153 -1.10 -13.61 -21.57
N TYR A 154 -1.54 -12.49 -20.96
CA TYR A 154 -0.94 -11.94 -19.75
C TYR A 154 -1.60 -12.40 -18.44
N ASP A 155 -2.76 -13.07 -18.49
CA ASP A 155 -3.49 -13.50 -17.25
C ASP A 155 -2.64 -14.43 -16.38
N ARG A 156 -1.83 -15.28 -17.03
CA ARG A 156 -0.95 -16.25 -16.38
C ARG A 156 0.55 -15.94 -16.55
N ASP A 157 0.88 -14.78 -17.13
CA ASP A 157 2.27 -14.40 -17.33
C ASP A 157 2.86 -13.85 -16.02
N PRO A 158 3.93 -14.45 -15.46
CA PRO A 158 4.59 -13.92 -14.27
C PRO A 158 5.14 -12.50 -14.49
N ASN A 159 5.49 -12.13 -15.73
CA ASN A 159 5.99 -10.80 -16.09
C ASN A 159 4.87 -9.74 -16.10
N ASN A 160 3.60 -10.12 -15.93
CA ASN A 160 2.48 -9.20 -15.74
C ASN A 160 2.22 -8.91 -14.24
N ARG A 161 3.18 -9.25 -13.36
CA ARG A 161 2.97 -9.20 -11.91
C ARG A 161 4.02 -8.39 -11.17
N LEU A 162 3.58 -7.77 -10.08
CA LEU A 162 4.43 -7.16 -9.07
C LEU A 162 4.07 -7.72 -7.70
N ALA A 163 5.08 -7.95 -6.87
CA ALA A 163 4.85 -8.20 -5.45
C ALA A 163 4.75 -6.87 -4.70
N LEU A 164 3.53 -6.50 -4.32
CA LEU A 164 3.23 -5.23 -3.64
C LEU A 164 2.60 -5.49 -2.28
N SER A 165 2.84 -4.61 -1.30
CA SER A 165 2.02 -4.54 -0.10
C SER A 165 0.62 -4.06 -0.44
N ARG A 166 -0.34 -4.33 0.45
CA ARG A 166 -1.72 -3.86 0.31
C ARG A 166 -1.83 -2.34 0.22
N ASP A 167 -0.95 -1.62 0.92
CA ASP A 167 -0.91 -0.16 0.84
C ASP A 167 -0.49 0.28 -0.57
N MET A 168 0.62 -0.27 -1.09
CA MET A 168 1.15 0.09 -2.40
C MET A 168 0.22 -0.35 -3.52
N SER A 169 -0.39 -1.53 -3.43
CA SER A 169 -1.41 -1.98 -4.39
C SER A 169 -2.62 -1.05 -4.36
N GLY A 170 -3.11 -0.69 -3.17
CA GLY A 170 -4.21 0.25 -2.99
C GLY A 170 -3.93 1.63 -3.60
N TRP A 171 -2.74 2.19 -3.37
CA TRP A 171 -2.29 3.46 -3.92
C TRP A 171 -2.08 3.44 -5.43
N TYR A 172 -1.65 2.30 -5.97
CA TYR A 172 -1.39 2.13 -7.39
C TYR A 172 -2.66 1.82 -8.20
N ASP A 173 -3.62 1.13 -7.62
CA ASP A 173 -4.92 0.86 -8.27
C ASP A 173 -5.97 1.94 -8.03
N GLY A 174 -5.76 2.82 -7.03
CA GLY A 174 -6.78 3.77 -6.59
C GLY A 174 -7.96 3.07 -5.91
N VAL A 175 -7.69 1.97 -5.18
CA VAL A 175 -8.73 1.25 -4.41
C VAL A 175 -8.76 1.72 -2.96
N SER A 176 -7.63 2.19 -2.45
CA SER A 176 -7.54 2.75 -1.10
C SER A 176 -7.92 4.23 -1.02
N VAL A 177 -8.13 4.89 -2.17
CA VAL A 177 -8.41 6.33 -2.34
C VAL A 177 -9.05 6.63 -3.69
N ASP A 178 -9.66 7.80 -3.83
CA ASP A 178 -10.47 8.18 -5.00
C ASP A 178 -9.72 8.16 -6.34
N VAL A 179 -8.39 8.35 -6.32
CA VAL A 179 -7.50 8.25 -7.49
C VAL A 179 -6.19 7.54 -7.18
N PRO A 180 -5.56 6.85 -8.15
CA PRO A 180 -4.20 6.34 -7.99
C PRO A 180 -3.22 7.48 -7.65
N ILE A 181 -2.60 7.42 -6.47
CA ILE A 181 -1.60 8.42 -6.04
C ILE A 181 -0.17 8.01 -6.39
N VAL A 182 0.02 6.75 -6.77
CA VAL A 182 1.27 6.19 -7.29
C VAL A 182 1.04 5.81 -8.74
N ASN A 183 2.03 6.07 -9.58
CA ASN A 183 2.08 5.53 -10.93
C ASN A 183 3.50 5.03 -11.26
N MET A 184 3.64 4.13 -12.23
CA MET A 184 4.93 3.49 -12.51
C MET A 184 5.21 3.41 -14.01
N LEU A 185 6.44 3.71 -14.40
CA LEU A 185 6.92 3.67 -15.78
C LEU A 185 8.16 2.76 -15.87
N PRO A 186 8.31 1.95 -16.95
CA PRO A 186 9.56 1.25 -17.16
C PRO A 186 10.66 2.21 -17.61
N GLY A 187 11.86 1.98 -17.11
CA GLY A 187 13.09 2.66 -17.49
C GLY A 187 14.02 1.79 -18.34
N MET A 188 15.32 1.94 -18.12
CA MET A 188 16.34 1.17 -18.83
C MET A 188 16.21 -0.32 -18.50
N VAL A 189 16.39 -1.16 -19.52
CA VAL A 189 16.49 -2.61 -19.38
C VAL A 189 17.95 -3.02 -19.56
N GLU A 190 18.49 -3.79 -18.63
CA GLU A 190 19.84 -4.34 -18.79
C GLU A 190 19.90 -5.26 -20.00
N LYS A 191 20.97 -5.11 -20.80
CA LYS A 191 21.15 -5.89 -22.03
C LYS A 191 21.31 -7.38 -21.75
N ASN A 192 22.02 -7.71 -20.67
CA ASN A 192 22.33 -9.08 -20.28
C ASN A 192 21.55 -9.49 -19.03
N PRO A 193 21.27 -10.78 -18.83
CA PRO A 193 20.73 -11.29 -17.58
C PRO A 193 21.66 -10.97 -16.41
N SER A 194 21.10 -10.47 -15.31
CA SER A 194 21.83 -10.16 -14.08
C SER A 194 21.63 -11.20 -12.99
N ILE A 195 20.49 -11.90 -12.97
CA ILE A 195 20.20 -12.96 -11.99
C ILE A 195 19.58 -14.17 -12.70
N GLY A 196 20.33 -15.26 -12.82
CA GLY A 196 19.88 -16.43 -13.59
C GLY A 196 19.55 -16.05 -15.02
N SER A 197 18.34 -16.37 -15.49
CA SER A 197 17.80 -15.96 -16.79
C SER A 197 17.17 -14.56 -16.80
N ARG A 198 17.09 -13.88 -15.65
CA ARG A 198 16.32 -12.63 -15.49
C ARG A 198 17.18 -11.41 -15.78
N ARG A 199 16.57 -10.45 -16.49
CA ARG A 199 17.16 -9.14 -16.77
C ARG A 199 16.60 -8.11 -15.80
N LYS A 200 17.44 -7.18 -15.36
CA LYS A 200 17.01 -6.05 -14.54
C LYS A 200 16.27 -5.03 -15.41
N VAL A 201 15.14 -4.57 -14.91
CA VAL A 201 14.34 -3.50 -15.48
C VAL A 201 14.24 -2.39 -14.46
N GLU A 202 14.68 -1.19 -14.81
CA GLU A 202 14.43 -0.01 -13.99
C GLU A 202 12.94 0.32 -13.98
N VAL A 203 12.44 0.76 -12.84
CA VAL A 203 11.07 1.21 -12.66
C VAL A 203 11.11 2.61 -12.06
N PHE A 204 10.54 3.57 -12.76
CA PHE A 204 10.28 4.91 -12.24
C PHE A 204 8.97 4.88 -11.47
N VAL A 205 9.02 5.19 -10.18
CA VAL A 205 7.85 5.34 -9.30
C VAL A 205 7.56 6.81 -9.18
N LYS A 206 6.41 7.24 -9.73
CA LYS A 206 5.90 8.61 -9.74
C LYS A 206 4.81 8.74 -8.68
N VAL A 207 4.83 9.83 -7.93
CA VAL A 207 3.73 10.21 -7.02
C VAL A 207 2.98 11.43 -7.57
N VAL A 208 1.72 11.57 -7.19
CA VAL A 208 0.86 12.69 -7.63
C VAL A 208 1.23 14.03 -6.97
N ASP A 209 1.74 14.00 -5.73
CA ASP A 209 2.01 15.19 -4.91
C ASP A 209 3.18 14.95 -3.94
N VAL A 210 3.92 16.00 -3.60
CA VAL A 210 5.09 15.96 -2.70
C VAL A 210 4.75 15.40 -1.31
N ARG A 211 3.52 15.60 -0.82
CA ARG A 211 3.03 15.04 0.45
C ARG A 211 2.95 13.52 0.42
N CYS A 212 2.80 12.93 -0.76
CA CYS A 212 2.81 11.48 -0.95
C CYS A 212 4.24 10.92 -1.06
N ALA A 213 5.23 11.77 -1.41
CA ALA A 213 6.59 11.35 -1.72
C ALA A 213 7.19 10.59 -0.54
N ASP A 214 7.26 11.17 0.66
CA ASP A 214 7.85 10.50 1.83
C ASP A 214 7.15 9.20 2.18
N ARG A 215 5.82 9.13 2.01
CA ARG A 215 5.03 7.95 2.33
C ARG A 215 5.31 6.79 1.37
N VAL A 216 5.54 7.07 0.09
CA VAL A 216 5.78 6.07 -0.96
C VAL A 216 7.26 5.73 -1.05
N PHE A 217 8.13 6.74 -1.06
CA PHE A 217 9.56 6.61 -1.32
C PHE A 217 10.33 5.94 -0.19
N ASN A 218 9.98 6.22 1.07
CA ASN A 218 10.60 5.54 2.22
C ASN A 218 10.30 4.04 2.28
N ARG A 219 9.37 3.56 1.45
CA ARG A 219 8.99 2.16 1.34
C ARG A 219 9.76 1.41 0.26
N LEU A 220 10.39 2.10 -0.68
CA LEU A 220 11.13 1.45 -1.77
C LEU A 220 12.34 0.69 -1.21
N LYS A 221 12.71 -0.40 -1.89
CA LYS A 221 13.81 -1.27 -1.46
C LYS A 221 15.19 -0.61 -1.62
N ASP A 222 16.18 -1.22 -1.00
CA ASP A 222 17.58 -0.82 -1.13
C ASP A 222 18.03 -0.82 -2.60
N GLY A 223 18.86 0.17 -2.94
CA GLY A 223 19.29 0.45 -4.32
C GLY A 223 18.32 1.34 -5.10
N SER A 224 17.23 1.79 -4.50
CA SER A 224 16.43 2.90 -5.05
C SER A 224 17.16 4.23 -4.97
N THR A 225 16.98 5.08 -5.98
CA THR A 225 17.68 6.37 -6.11
C THR A 225 16.73 7.49 -6.51
N SER A 226 16.94 8.69 -5.97
CA SER A 226 16.19 9.88 -6.38
C SER A 226 16.48 10.26 -7.83
N THR A 227 15.50 10.86 -8.48
CA THR A 227 15.69 11.51 -9.78
C THR A 227 15.84 13.02 -9.60
N THR A 228 15.98 13.76 -10.71
CA THR A 228 15.91 15.23 -10.69
C THR A 228 14.50 15.75 -10.43
N ASP A 229 13.47 14.93 -10.65
CA ASP A 229 12.09 15.25 -10.33
C ASP A 229 11.78 14.81 -8.88
N PRO A 230 11.39 15.73 -7.98
CA PRO A 230 11.07 15.40 -6.60
C PRO A 230 9.83 14.49 -6.45
N LEU A 231 9.03 14.36 -7.50
CA LEU A 231 7.86 13.46 -7.54
C LEU A 231 8.20 12.08 -8.12
N MET A 232 9.48 11.78 -8.36
CA MET A 232 9.88 10.53 -9.00
C MET A 232 11.16 9.92 -8.40
N MET A 233 11.10 8.62 -8.12
CA MET A 233 12.25 7.81 -7.74
C MET A 233 12.44 6.62 -8.67
N LYS A 234 13.70 6.17 -8.81
CA LYS A 234 14.04 4.94 -9.51
C LYS A 234 14.13 3.78 -8.53
N THR A 235 13.58 2.64 -8.92
CA THR A 235 13.82 1.33 -8.34
C THR A 235 14.03 0.34 -9.49
N PHE A 236 14.01 -0.96 -9.21
CA PHE A 236 14.20 -1.98 -10.23
C PHE A 236 13.48 -3.27 -9.88
N VAL A 237 13.24 -4.10 -10.89
CA VAL A 237 12.81 -5.50 -10.74
C VAL A 237 13.69 -6.38 -11.64
N HIS A 238 13.65 -7.70 -11.41
CA HIS A 238 14.25 -8.67 -12.30
C HIS A 238 13.16 -9.56 -12.87
N VAL A 239 13.08 -9.65 -14.19
CA VAL A 239 12.01 -10.35 -14.90
C VAL A 239 12.61 -11.20 -16.01
N GLU A 240 11.94 -12.29 -16.37
CA GLU A 240 12.39 -13.20 -17.43
C GLU A 240 12.14 -12.61 -18.82
N ASN A 241 11.00 -11.92 -18.97
CA ASN A 241 10.60 -11.25 -20.19
C ASN A 241 10.38 -9.75 -19.95
N PRO A 242 11.44 -8.93 -20.00
CA PRO A 242 11.34 -7.47 -19.90
C PRO A 242 10.40 -6.84 -20.91
N ASP A 243 10.28 -7.39 -22.12
CA ASP A 243 9.44 -6.79 -23.16
C ASP A 243 7.97 -6.91 -22.78
N ALA A 244 7.55 -8.08 -22.28
CA ALA A 244 6.21 -8.28 -21.73
C ALA A 244 5.97 -7.40 -20.49
N PHE A 245 6.90 -7.40 -19.53
CA PHE A 245 6.79 -6.60 -18.31
C PHE A 245 6.66 -5.10 -18.61
N CYS A 246 7.54 -4.55 -19.44
CA CYS A 246 7.53 -3.13 -19.81
C CYS A 246 6.25 -2.75 -20.54
N LEU A 247 5.72 -3.62 -21.40
CA LEU A 247 4.46 -3.38 -22.09
C LEU A 247 3.28 -3.35 -21.11
N CYS A 248 3.20 -4.33 -20.21
CA CYS A 248 2.18 -4.39 -19.16
C CYS A 248 2.25 -3.16 -18.24
N LEU A 249 3.46 -2.75 -17.84
CA LEU A 249 3.68 -1.60 -16.98
C LEU A 249 3.29 -0.28 -17.66
N LYS A 250 3.70 -0.07 -18.92
CA LYS A 250 3.28 1.10 -19.73
C LYS A 250 1.76 1.16 -19.88
N ARG A 251 1.12 0.03 -20.12
CA ARG A 251 -0.34 0.02 -20.26
C ARG A 251 -1.04 0.44 -18.97
N LYS A 252 -0.60 -0.12 -17.84
CA LYS A 252 -1.10 0.26 -16.53
C LYS A 252 -0.86 1.74 -16.22
N TYR A 253 0.30 2.27 -16.62
CA TYR A 253 0.58 3.70 -16.49
C TYR A 253 -0.45 4.57 -17.19
N HIS A 254 -0.74 4.29 -18.46
CA HIS A 254 -1.71 5.04 -19.24
C HIS A 254 -3.12 4.92 -18.66
N ASP A 255 -3.53 3.72 -18.24
CA ASP A 255 -4.83 3.50 -17.60
C ASP A 255 -4.98 4.35 -16.32
N ASN A 256 -3.91 4.48 -15.53
CA ASN A 256 -3.93 5.28 -14.31
C ASN A 256 -3.91 6.79 -14.60
N GLU A 257 -3.17 7.24 -15.61
CA GLU A 257 -3.18 8.66 -16.04
C GLU A 257 -4.55 9.08 -16.59
N GLU A 258 -5.23 8.20 -17.33
CA GLU A 258 -6.61 8.43 -17.81
C GLU A 258 -7.57 8.60 -16.63
N ARG A 259 -7.55 7.66 -15.67
CA ARG A 259 -8.38 7.76 -14.46
C ARG A 259 -8.10 9.01 -13.63
N ALA A 260 -6.84 9.37 -13.47
CA ALA A 260 -6.47 10.58 -12.74
C ALA A 260 -7.00 11.82 -13.45
N ARG A 261 -6.85 11.90 -14.77
CA ARG A 261 -7.38 13.01 -15.58
C ARG A 261 -8.90 13.10 -15.48
N ASP A 262 -9.61 12.00 -15.68
CA ASP A 262 -11.09 11.97 -15.61
C ASP A 262 -11.60 12.49 -14.26
N PHE A 263 -10.90 12.13 -13.17
CA PHE A 263 -11.24 12.61 -11.83
C PHE A 263 -10.99 14.11 -11.67
N PHE A 264 -9.80 14.60 -12.06
CA PHE A 264 -9.46 16.02 -11.93
C PHE A 264 -10.31 16.92 -12.83
N ASP A 265 -10.61 16.45 -14.05
CA ASP A 265 -11.50 17.15 -14.99
C ASP A 265 -12.93 17.22 -14.43
N MET A 266 -13.45 16.15 -13.81
CA MET A 266 -14.76 16.20 -13.12
C MET A 266 -14.76 17.18 -11.96
N THR A 267 -13.72 17.20 -11.11
CA THR A 267 -13.66 18.17 -9.99
C THR A 267 -13.61 19.61 -10.48
N SER A 268 -12.96 19.89 -11.61
CA SER A 268 -12.89 21.25 -12.17
C SER A 268 -14.20 21.77 -12.79
N ALA A 269 -15.15 20.87 -13.08
CA ALA A 269 -16.45 21.22 -13.66
C ALA A 269 -17.55 21.45 -12.60
N VAL A 270 -17.24 21.21 -11.32
CA VAL A 270 -18.15 21.34 -10.17
C VAL A 270 -17.85 22.58 -9.31
N ASP A 271 -16.73 23.26 -9.58
CA ASP A 271 -16.39 24.60 -9.08
C ASP A 271 -16.87 25.71 -10.03
#